data_AF-A0A9E0ISE8-F1
#
_entry.id   AF-A0A9E0ISE8-F1
#
_cell.length_a   1.000
_cell.length_b   1.000
_cell.length_c   1.000
_cell.angle_alpha   90.00
_cell.angle_beta   90.00
_cell.angle_gamma   90.00
#
_symmetry.space_group_name_H-M   'P 1'
#
loop_
_entity.id
_entity.type
_entity.pdbx_description
1 polymer ?
#
loop_
_entity_poly.entity_id
_entity_poly.type
_entity_poly.pdbx_seq_one_letter_code
_entity_poly.pdbx_strand_id
1 'polypeptide(L)'
;MPRATALSLLATCAVVLLARPGLGRAGICVDDAELDGYVDQLEAAAVRPARAARLSEYWRLCLEGDTRRQARIVAACTAIVARLDLSTATGPVAACAPVLAAFGVNPVQTRTGEVDVVARLMAPATPPEQDPRTVLTTLGRSGDERVLPWLIERYRANVAVVAARPLRGWRASAWRMWNVGALALIVQQGGAAELVALDEVLAATRDAGLRRLVTRARARLAGRLKRVSAP
;
A
#
# COMPACT_ATOMS: atom_id res chain seq x y z
N MET A 1 -42.45 34.09 -17.55
CA MET A 1 -42.00 34.57 -16.23
C MET A 1 -43.04 34.07 -15.21
N PRO A 2 -42.70 33.50 -14.05
CA PRO A 2 -41.44 33.54 -13.31
C PRO A 2 -40.66 32.21 -13.27
N ARG A 3 -39.40 32.33 -12.85
CA ARG A 3 -38.42 31.28 -12.57
C ARG A 3 -38.58 30.82 -11.12
N ALA A 4 -38.45 29.51 -10.87
CA ALA A 4 -38.13 29.00 -9.54
C ALA A 4 -37.00 27.96 -9.67
N THR A 5 -35.89 28.34 -9.08
CA THR A 5 -34.60 27.69 -8.89
C THR A 5 -34.70 26.31 -8.21
N ALA A 6 -34.13 25.29 -8.83
CA ALA A 6 -33.65 24.08 -8.16
C ALA A 6 -32.14 23.98 -8.37
N LEU A 7 -31.40 24.79 -7.61
CA LEU A 7 -29.94 24.77 -7.51
C LEU A 7 -29.63 24.23 -6.11
N SER A 8 -29.66 22.91 -5.98
CA SER A 8 -29.25 22.22 -4.76
C SER A 8 -28.33 21.07 -5.13
N LEU A 9 -27.22 20.98 -4.40
CA LEU A 9 -26.33 19.82 -4.27
C LEU A 9 -25.26 19.62 -5.35
N LEU A 10 -24.45 20.64 -5.63
CA LEU A 10 -23.06 20.44 -6.06
C LEU A 10 -22.10 21.31 -5.23
N ALA A 11 -22.25 21.23 -3.91
CA ALA A 11 -21.31 21.81 -2.96
C ALA A 11 -20.31 20.72 -2.51
N THR A 12 -19.14 20.75 -3.13
CA THR A 12 -17.86 20.70 -2.40
C THR A 12 -17.46 19.36 -1.75
N CYS A 13 -17.22 18.32 -2.56
CA CYS A 13 -16.23 17.29 -2.22
C CYS A 13 -14.80 17.79 -2.50
N ALA A 14 -14.45 18.96 -1.96
CA ALA A 14 -13.08 19.43 -1.91
C ALA A 14 -12.41 18.80 -0.69
N VAL A 15 -11.98 17.54 -0.82
CA VAL A 15 -11.04 16.93 0.14
C VAL A 15 -9.71 17.64 -0.08
N VAL A 16 -9.48 18.68 0.73
CA VAL A 16 -8.20 19.36 0.86
C VAL A 16 -7.21 18.39 1.51
N LEU A 17 -6.52 17.61 0.68
CA LEU A 17 -5.32 16.86 1.04
C LEU A 17 -4.14 17.84 1.13
N LEU A 18 -4.10 18.64 2.20
CA LEU A 18 -2.88 19.29 2.64
C LEU A 18 -2.10 18.27 3.50
N ALA A 19 -1.05 17.69 2.92
CA ALA A 19 -0.19 16.75 3.61
C ALA A 19 1.25 17.28 3.63
N ARG A 20 1.75 17.65 4.82
CA ARG A 20 3.16 17.63 5.31
C ARG A 20 3.17 17.97 6.82
N PRO A 21 4.16 17.54 7.62
CA PRO A 21 4.79 16.23 7.76
C PRO A 21 4.31 15.53 9.06
N GLY A 22 4.24 14.20 9.03
CA GLY A 22 3.57 13.39 10.06
C GLY A 22 2.38 12.71 9.41
N LEU A 23 2.60 11.52 8.86
CA LEU A 23 1.62 10.75 8.08
C LEU A 23 0.51 10.17 8.98
N GLY A 24 -0.24 11.04 9.65
CA GLY A 24 -1.58 10.71 10.12
C GLY A 24 -2.48 10.57 8.90
N ARG A 25 -2.69 9.33 8.44
CA ARG A 25 -3.68 9.02 7.41
C ARG A 25 -5.06 9.34 7.97
N ALA A 26 -5.61 10.51 7.61
CA ALA A 26 -7.01 10.85 7.82
C ALA A 26 -7.90 9.71 7.26
N GLY A 27 -8.59 9.00 8.16
CA GLY A 27 -9.68 8.07 7.85
C GLY A 27 -9.43 6.57 8.02
N ILE A 28 -8.25 6.13 8.45
CA ILE A 28 -8.00 4.69 8.78
C ILE A 28 -7.41 4.54 10.18
N CYS A 29 -6.56 5.49 10.59
CA CYS A 29 -5.83 5.40 11.85
C CYS A 29 -6.58 6.13 12.96
N VAL A 30 -6.64 5.45 14.10
CA VAL A 30 -7.30 5.82 15.34
C VAL A 30 -6.46 6.86 16.11
N ASP A 31 -6.95 7.36 17.24
CA ASP A 31 -6.18 8.27 18.08
C ASP A 31 -4.93 7.60 18.70
N ASP A 32 -4.04 8.41 19.29
CA ASP A 32 -2.79 7.92 19.88
C ASP A 32 -3.04 6.90 21.01
N ALA A 33 -4.12 7.05 21.79
CA ALA A 33 -4.43 6.15 22.90
C ALA A 33 -4.88 4.77 22.39
N GLU A 34 -5.66 4.73 21.32
CA GLU A 34 -6.07 3.47 20.69
C GLU A 34 -4.87 2.79 19.98
N LEU A 35 -3.96 3.56 19.37
CA LEU A 35 -2.70 3.02 18.84
C LEU A 35 -1.84 2.39 19.94
N ASP A 36 -1.67 3.06 21.08
CA ASP A 36 -0.97 2.50 22.24
C ASP A 36 -1.65 1.21 22.72
N GLY A 37 -2.98 1.19 22.76
CA GLY A 37 -3.75 -0.02 23.06
C GLY A 37 -3.50 -1.19 22.09
N TYR A 38 -3.28 -0.91 20.80
CA TYR A 38 -2.90 -1.94 19.83
C TYR A 38 -1.46 -2.44 20.05
N VAL A 39 -0.52 -1.54 20.34
CA VAL A 39 0.87 -1.93 20.63
C VAL A 39 0.95 -2.77 21.91
N ASP A 40 0.21 -2.41 22.96
CA ASP A 40 0.18 -3.16 24.21
C ASP A 40 -0.42 -4.56 24.02
N GLN A 41 -1.47 -4.70 23.19
CA GLN A 41 -2.02 -5.99 22.82
C GLN A 41 -1.01 -6.85 22.04
N LEU A 42 -0.24 -6.22 21.15
CA LEU A 42 0.80 -6.88 20.37
C LEU A 42 1.94 -7.37 21.28
N GLU A 43 2.41 -6.54 22.20
CA GLU A 43 3.42 -6.91 23.20
C GLU A 43 2.91 -8.02 24.12
N ALA A 44 1.65 -7.96 24.56
CA ALA A 44 1.04 -9.02 25.34
C ALA A 44 0.94 -10.35 24.57
N ALA A 45 0.62 -10.29 23.27
CA ALA A 45 0.61 -11.45 22.37
C ALA A 45 2.03 -12.00 22.13
N ALA A 46 3.02 -11.12 22.06
CA ALA A 46 4.43 -11.48 21.97
C ALA A 46 4.92 -12.21 23.23
N VAL A 47 4.30 -12.00 24.40
CA VAL A 47 4.60 -12.80 25.60
C VAL A 47 3.72 -14.06 25.67
N ARG A 48 2.43 -13.95 25.32
CA ARG A 48 1.43 -15.03 25.44
C ARG A 48 0.76 -15.33 24.09
N PRO A 49 1.25 -16.33 23.34
CA PRO A 49 0.78 -16.63 21.98
C PRO A 49 -0.72 -16.91 21.85
N ALA A 50 -1.35 -17.48 22.88
CA ALA A 50 -2.80 -17.73 22.88
C ALA A 50 -3.65 -16.44 22.75
N ARG A 51 -3.10 -15.27 23.15
CA ARG A 51 -3.78 -13.97 22.96
C ARG A 51 -3.65 -13.46 21.53
N ALA A 52 -2.65 -13.93 20.81
CA ALA A 52 -2.40 -13.51 19.45
C ALA A 52 -3.64 -13.84 18.59
N ALA A 53 -4.26 -15.02 18.71
CA ALA A 53 -5.45 -15.40 17.94
C ALA A 53 -6.66 -14.43 17.98
N ARG A 54 -6.63 -13.40 18.84
CA ARG A 54 -7.67 -12.35 18.97
C ARG A 54 -7.34 -11.04 18.24
N LEU A 55 -6.16 -10.91 17.65
CA LEU A 55 -5.74 -9.72 16.92
C LEU A 55 -6.41 -9.69 15.52
N SER A 56 -7.21 -8.66 15.23
CA SER A 56 -7.87 -8.47 13.92
C SER A 56 -6.89 -8.01 12.84
N GLU A 57 -7.19 -8.09 11.55
CA GLU A 57 -6.29 -7.54 10.50
C GLU A 57 -6.28 -6.00 10.44
N TYR A 58 -7.25 -5.34 11.09
CA TYR A 58 -7.50 -3.90 10.95
C TYR A 58 -6.40 -3.02 11.56
N TRP A 59 -5.81 -3.40 12.70
CA TRP A 59 -4.74 -2.63 13.35
C TRP A 59 -3.47 -2.54 12.50
N ARG A 60 -3.26 -3.48 11.57
CA ARG A 60 -2.05 -3.59 10.76
C ARG A 60 -1.80 -2.34 9.93
N LEU A 61 -2.82 -1.84 9.25
CA LEU A 61 -2.72 -0.64 8.38
C LEU A 61 -2.38 0.62 9.19
N CYS A 62 -2.74 0.64 10.47
CA CYS A 62 -2.40 1.71 11.41
C CYS A 62 -0.95 1.61 11.86
N LEU A 63 -0.50 0.41 12.24
CA LEU A 63 0.84 0.21 12.77
C LEU A 63 1.94 0.31 11.71
N GLU A 64 1.70 -0.13 10.47
CA GLU A 64 2.69 -0.04 9.37
C GLU A 64 3.19 1.40 9.12
N GLY A 65 2.48 2.43 9.62
CA GLY A 65 2.81 3.84 9.43
C GLY A 65 3.32 4.56 10.66
N ASP A 66 3.34 3.90 11.81
CA ASP A 66 3.72 4.53 13.06
C ASP A 66 5.23 4.44 13.28
N THR A 67 5.91 5.53 12.91
CA THR A 67 7.36 5.68 13.13
C THR A 67 7.70 6.02 14.57
N ARG A 68 6.75 6.50 15.40
CA ARG A 68 7.01 6.85 16.80
C ARG A 68 7.14 5.59 17.66
N ARG A 69 6.30 4.59 17.37
CA ARG A 69 6.25 3.31 18.11
C ARG A 69 6.98 2.18 17.39
N GLN A 70 7.65 2.47 16.27
CA GLN A 70 8.29 1.49 15.39
C GLN A 70 9.15 0.46 16.15
N ALA A 71 10.01 0.90 17.07
CA ALA A 71 10.88 -0.02 17.82
C ALA A 71 10.09 -1.05 18.64
N ARG A 72 9.02 -0.63 19.32
CA ARG A 72 8.13 -1.50 20.10
C ARG A 72 7.40 -2.48 19.18
N ILE A 73 6.84 -1.97 18.08
CA ILE A 73 6.09 -2.77 17.11
C ILE A 73 6.99 -3.83 16.47
N VAL A 74 8.19 -3.45 16.01
CA VAL A 74 9.17 -4.36 15.40
C VAL A 74 9.58 -5.44 16.39
N ALA A 75 9.90 -5.08 17.65
CA ALA A 75 10.28 -6.05 18.67
C ALA A 75 9.16 -7.07 18.94
N ALA A 76 7.93 -6.60 19.15
CA ALA A 76 6.78 -7.46 19.43
C ALA A 76 6.45 -8.36 18.23
N CYS A 77 6.41 -7.81 17.02
CA CYS A 77 6.14 -8.61 15.83
C CYS A 77 7.24 -9.63 15.53
N THR A 78 8.52 -9.29 15.75
CA THR A 78 9.64 -10.23 15.60
C THR A 78 9.48 -11.41 16.55
N ALA A 79 9.13 -11.15 17.81
CA ALA A 79 8.90 -12.21 18.79
C ALA A 79 7.70 -13.11 18.44
N ILE A 80 6.65 -12.56 17.84
CA ILE A 80 5.47 -13.31 17.38
C ILE A 80 5.84 -14.23 16.21
N VAL A 81 6.48 -13.71 15.16
CA VAL A 81 6.81 -14.49 13.95
C VAL A 81 7.93 -15.50 14.20
N ALA A 82 8.87 -15.23 15.11
CA ALA A 82 9.94 -16.16 15.47
C ALA A 82 9.41 -17.44 16.14
N ARG A 83 8.22 -17.41 16.73
CA ARG A 83 7.65 -18.54 17.49
C ARG A 83 6.59 -19.33 16.75
N LEU A 84 6.01 -18.72 15.73
CA LEU A 84 4.88 -19.27 14.99
C LEU A 84 5.32 -19.69 13.59
N ASP A 85 4.70 -20.76 13.08
CA ASP A 85 4.95 -21.21 11.72
C ASP A 85 4.13 -20.36 10.73
N LEU A 86 4.81 -19.80 9.72
CA LEU A 86 4.19 -19.07 8.63
C LEU A 86 3.45 -19.97 7.64
N SER A 87 3.68 -21.29 7.67
CA SER A 87 3.03 -22.26 6.78
C SER A 87 1.54 -22.49 7.13
N THR A 88 1.16 -22.26 8.39
CA THR A 88 -0.22 -22.38 8.89
C THR A 88 -0.90 -21.02 9.09
N ALA A 89 -0.35 -19.94 8.51
CA ALA A 89 -0.62 -18.57 8.91
C ALA A 89 -2.10 -18.17 8.77
N THR A 90 -2.81 -18.19 9.89
CA THR A 90 -4.04 -17.44 10.14
C THR A 90 -3.78 -16.49 11.30
N GLY A 91 -4.46 -15.33 11.32
CA GLY A 91 -4.40 -14.38 12.43
C GLY A 91 -3.07 -13.59 12.52
N PRO A 92 -2.48 -13.41 13.71
CA PRO A 92 -1.39 -12.44 14.01
C PRO A 92 -0.14 -12.54 13.17
N VAL A 93 0.22 -13.76 12.78
CA VAL A 93 1.42 -14.03 12.02
C VAL A 93 1.27 -13.44 10.61
N ALA A 94 0.08 -13.55 10.04
CA ALA A 94 -0.28 -12.92 8.76
C ALA A 94 -0.32 -11.38 8.87
N ALA A 95 -0.52 -10.82 10.06
CA ALA A 95 -0.48 -9.38 10.29
C ALA A 95 0.94 -8.85 10.56
N CYS A 96 1.77 -9.57 11.33
CA CYS A 96 3.10 -9.10 11.72
C CYS A 96 4.15 -9.19 10.62
N ALA A 97 4.12 -10.22 9.78
CA ALA A 97 5.10 -10.36 8.70
C ALA A 97 5.06 -9.16 7.72
N PRO A 98 3.88 -8.69 7.24
CA PRO A 98 3.80 -7.47 6.45
C PRO A 98 4.21 -6.20 7.20
N VAL A 99 3.96 -6.10 8.51
CA VAL A 99 4.39 -4.94 9.33
C VAL A 99 5.91 -4.87 9.41
N LEU A 100 6.57 -5.99 9.67
CA LEU A 100 8.03 -6.08 9.69
C LEU A 100 8.60 -5.70 8.32
N ALA A 101 8.06 -6.26 7.24
CA ALA A 101 8.46 -5.91 5.88
C ALA A 101 8.27 -4.42 5.60
N ALA A 102 7.15 -3.81 6.01
CA ALA A 102 6.90 -2.38 5.85
C ALA A 102 7.91 -1.49 6.62
N PHE A 103 8.50 -1.98 7.71
CA PHE A 103 9.56 -1.30 8.44
C PHE A 103 10.98 -1.64 7.93
N GLY A 104 11.10 -2.31 6.80
CA GLY A 104 12.39 -2.69 6.20
C GLY A 104 13.04 -3.91 6.84
N VAL A 105 12.30 -4.66 7.67
CA VAL A 105 12.76 -5.95 8.23
C VAL A 105 12.32 -7.06 7.27
N ASN A 106 13.17 -7.35 6.29
CA ASN A 106 13.00 -8.44 5.33
C ASN A 106 14.39 -8.98 4.91
N PRO A 107 14.62 -10.30 4.86
CA PRO A 107 13.69 -11.39 5.18
C PRO A 107 13.31 -11.46 6.67
N VAL A 108 12.16 -12.08 6.96
CA VAL A 108 11.67 -12.30 8.32
C VAL A 108 12.11 -13.68 8.81
N GLN A 109 12.84 -13.73 9.91
CA GLN A 109 13.23 -14.98 10.56
C GLN A 109 12.05 -15.58 11.33
N THR A 110 11.73 -16.84 11.05
CA THR A 110 10.65 -17.59 11.71
C THR A 110 11.13 -18.92 12.25
N ARG A 111 10.26 -19.61 13.00
CA ARG A 111 10.58 -20.92 13.57
C ARG A 111 10.97 -21.96 12.51
N THR A 112 10.39 -21.86 11.32
CA THR A 112 10.57 -22.82 10.22
C THR A 112 11.58 -22.35 9.16
N GLY A 113 12.19 -21.17 9.34
CA GLY A 113 13.22 -20.62 8.47
C GLY A 113 12.98 -19.15 8.11
N GLU A 114 13.72 -18.67 7.11
CA GLU A 114 13.59 -17.32 6.59
C GLU A 114 12.44 -17.22 5.60
N VAL A 115 11.64 -16.17 5.73
CA VAL A 115 10.57 -15.86 4.80
C VAL A 115 10.76 -14.47 4.20
N ASP A 116 10.90 -14.44 2.88
CA ASP A 116 10.88 -13.21 2.10
C ASP A 116 9.43 -12.77 1.87
N VAL A 117 8.95 -11.88 2.74
CA VAL A 117 7.58 -11.38 2.70
C VAL A 117 7.35 -10.54 1.44
N VAL A 118 8.36 -9.76 1.04
CA VAL A 118 8.30 -8.93 -0.17
C VAL A 118 8.15 -9.83 -1.40
N ALA A 119 8.95 -10.89 -1.53
CA ALA A 119 8.79 -11.85 -2.62
C ALA A 119 7.41 -12.54 -2.62
N ARG A 120 6.87 -12.90 -1.45
CA ARG A 120 5.51 -13.49 -1.36
C ARG A 120 4.42 -12.52 -1.80
N LEU A 121 4.54 -11.23 -1.47
CA LEU A 121 3.61 -10.18 -1.91
C LEU A 121 3.76 -9.85 -3.40
N MET A 122 4.96 -10.03 -3.98
CA MET A 122 5.22 -9.87 -5.40
C MET A 122 4.88 -11.11 -6.24
N ALA A 123 4.64 -12.26 -5.59
CA ALA A 123 4.25 -13.49 -6.28
C ALA A 123 2.99 -13.26 -7.14
N PRO A 124 2.85 -13.94 -8.29
CA PRO A 124 1.78 -13.68 -9.24
C PRO A 124 0.42 -14.08 -8.67
N ALA A 125 -0.22 -13.16 -7.96
CA ALA A 125 -1.66 -13.15 -7.71
C ALA A 125 -2.31 -12.30 -8.81
N THR A 126 -3.35 -12.82 -9.45
CA THR A 126 -4.13 -12.03 -10.41
C THR A 126 -4.86 -10.96 -9.61
N PRO A 127 -4.79 -9.64 -9.93
CA PRO A 127 -5.77 -8.72 -9.40
C PRO A 127 -7.16 -9.27 -9.77
N PRO A 128 -8.03 -9.59 -8.80
CA PRO A 128 -8.08 -8.98 -7.46
C PRO A 128 -8.04 -10.00 -6.31
N GLU A 129 -7.24 -11.06 -6.44
CA GLU A 129 -7.06 -12.13 -5.44
C GLU A 129 -6.45 -11.64 -4.12
N GLN A 130 -5.91 -10.42 -4.08
CA GLN A 130 -5.39 -9.76 -2.88
C GLN A 130 -5.96 -8.35 -2.77
N ASP A 131 -6.22 -7.88 -1.54
CA ASP A 131 -6.58 -6.47 -1.30
C ASP A 131 -5.40 -5.56 -1.72
N PRO A 132 -5.56 -4.73 -2.77
CA PRO A 132 -4.51 -3.85 -3.25
C PRO A 132 -3.97 -2.90 -2.18
N ARG A 133 -4.80 -2.51 -1.19
CA ARG A 133 -4.38 -1.57 -0.14
C ARG A 133 -3.30 -2.16 0.74
N THR A 134 -3.47 -3.43 1.10
CA THR A 134 -2.53 -4.23 1.87
C THR A 134 -1.20 -4.32 1.14
N VAL A 135 -1.23 -4.91 -0.06
CA VAL A 135 -0.03 -5.23 -0.84
C VAL A 135 0.76 -3.97 -1.14
N LEU A 136 0.11 -2.94 -1.68
CA LEU A 136 0.79 -1.72 -2.11
C LEU A 136 1.28 -0.88 -0.93
N THR A 137 0.59 -0.89 0.23
CA THR A 137 1.10 -0.19 1.41
C THR A 137 2.37 -0.86 1.93
N THR A 138 2.37 -2.19 2.09
CA THR A 138 3.55 -2.91 2.58
C THR A 138 4.73 -2.76 1.62
N LEU A 139 4.54 -3.08 0.33
CA LEU A 139 5.60 -2.96 -0.68
C LEU A 139 6.14 -1.52 -0.75
N GLY A 140 5.24 -0.53 -0.72
CA GLY A 140 5.56 0.89 -0.72
C GLY A 140 6.28 1.42 0.51
N ARG A 141 6.43 0.64 1.58
CA ARG A 141 7.17 1.04 2.78
C ARG A 141 8.43 0.23 3.01
N SER A 142 8.49 -0.97 2.43
CA SER A 142 9.60 -1.89 2.61
C SER A 142 10.98 -1.34 2.26
N GLY A 143 11.05 -0.38 1.34
CA GLY A 143 12.33 0.11 0.82
C GLY A 143 13.10 -0.92 -0.02
N ASP A 144 12.48 -2.07 -0.31
CA ASP A 144 13.09 -3.14 -1.10
C ASP A 144 13.21 -2.71 -2.57
N GLU A 145 14.43 -2.74 -3.10
CA GLU A 145 14.76 -2.26 -4.45
C GLU A 145 14.05 -3.02 -5.57
N ARG A 146 13.62 -4.26 -5.31
CA ARG A 146 12.92 -5.11 -6.28
C ARG A 146 11.50 -4.63 -6.57
N VAL A 147 10.92 -3.84 -5.66
CA VAL A 147 9.51 -3.44 -5.71
C VAL A 147 9.20 -2.58 -6.93
N LEU A 148 10.02 -1.57 -7.22
CA LEU A 148 9.74 -0.63 -8.31
C LEU A 148 9.81 -1.30 -9.69
N PRO A 149 10.86 -2.07 -10.04
CA PRO A 149 10.91 -2.83 -11.28
C PRO A 149 9.71 -3.75 -11.43
N TRP A 150 9.40 -4.54 -10.39
CA TRP A 150 8.24 -5.45 -10.39
C TRP A 150 6.92 -4.69 -10.59
N LEU A 151 6.73 -3.57 -9.89
CA LEU A 151 5.49 -2.80 -9.94
C LEU A 151 5.25 -2.21 -11.33
N ILE A 152 6.31 -1.74 -12.00
CA ILE A 152 6.25 -1.23 -13.38
C ILE A 152 5.89 -2.34 -14.36
N GLU A 153 6.55 -3.50 -14.27
CA GLU A 153 6.23 -4.64 -15.13
C GLU A 153 4.78 -5.10 -14.93
N ARG A 154 4.34 -5.20 -13.67
CA ARG A 154 2.98 -5.57 -13.34
C ARG A 154 1.97 -4.52 -13.83
N TYR A 155 2.31 -3.24 -13.74
CA TYR A 155 1.48 -2.16 -14.27
C TYR A 155 1.32 -2.25 -15.78
N ARG A 156 2.42 -2.44 -16.53
CA ARG A 156 2.40 -2.67 -18.00
C ARG A 156 1.50 -3.86 -18.36
N ALA A 157 1.65 -4.98 -17.67
CA ALA A 157 0.82 -6.18 -17.90
C ALA A 157 -0.67 -5.91 -17.63
N ASN A 158 -1.00 -5.20 -16.55
CA ASN A 158 -2.38 -4.90 -16.18
C ASN A 158 -3.09 -3.96 -17.16
N VAL A 159 -2.37 -3.02 -17.77
CA VAL A 159 -2.90 -2.16 -18.84
C VAL A 159 -3.28 -2.99 -20.07
N ALA A 160 -2.45 -3.96 -20.46
CA ALA A 160 -2.72 -4.83 -21.59
C ALA A 160 -3.95 -5.73 -21.38
N VAL A 161 -4.14 -6.26 -20.17
CA VAL A 161 -5.28 -7.13 -19.83
C VAL A 161 -6.63 -6.39 -19.96
N VAL A 162 -6.73 -5.16 -19.46
CA VAL A 162 -7.99 -4.39 -19.53
C VAL A 162 -8.29 -3.85 -20.92
N ALA A 163 -7.25 -3.60 -21.73
CA ALA A 163 -7.46 -3.31 -23.15
C ALA A 163 -8.14 -4.48 -23.88
N ALA A 164 -7.95 -5.72 -23.43
CA ALA A 164 -8.53 -6.90 -24.05
C ALA A 164 -9.96 -7.21 -23.58
N ARG A 165 -10.33 -6.95 -22.32
CA ARG A 165 -11.67 -7.22 -21.77
C ARG A 165 -12.10 -6.20 -20.71
N PRO A 166 -13.31 -5.63 -20.79
CA PRO A 166 -13.82 -4.72 -19.78
C PRO A 166 -14.11 -5.45 -18.46
N LEU A 167 -13.54 -4.95 -17.36
CA LEU A 167 -13.81 -5.44 -16.00
C LEU A 167 -15.16 -4.94 -15.49
N ARG A 168 -15.82 -5.71 -14.62
CA ARG A 168 -17.11 -5.36 -14.00
C ARG A 168 -17.13 -5.66 -12.49
N GLY A 169 -18.04 -5.00 -11.77
CA GLY A 169 -18.27 -5.22 -10.34
C GLY A 169 -17.02 -4.96 -9.48
N TRP A 170 -16.84 -5.76 -8.44
CA TRP A 170 -15.72 -5.64 -7.50
C TRP A 170 -14.34 -5.72 -8.20
N ARG A 171 -14.22 -6.47 -9.30
CA ARG A 171 -12.97 -6.56 -10.08
C ARG A 171 -12.56 -5.23 -10.69
N ALA A 172 -13.53 -4.45 -11.18
CA ALA A 172 -13.27 -3.12 -11.72
C ALA A 172 -12.80 -2.15 -10.61
N SER A 173 -13.41 -2.20 -9.43
CA SER A 173 -13.03 -1.40 -8.27
C SER A 173 -11.63 -1.75 -7.77
N ALA A 174 -11.34 -3.05 -7.60
CA ALA A 174 -10.04 -3.51 -7.15
C ALA A 174 -8.93 -3.21 -8.17
N TRP A 175 -9.20 -3.38 -9.46
CA TRP A 175 -8.28 -2.94 -10.51
C TRP A 175 -8.00 -1.43 -10.45
N ARG A 176 -9.04 -0.61 -10.27
CA ARG A 176 -8.87 0.85 -10.14
C ARG A 176 -8.03 1.21 -8.91
N MET A 177 -8.29 0.59 -7.75
CA MET A 177 -7.49 0.79 -6.54
C MET A 177 -6.03 0.40 -6.76
N TRP A 178 -5.81 -0.74 -7.41
CA TRP A 178 -4.46 -1.23 -7.71
C TRP A 178 -3.71 -0.24 -8.60
N ASN A 179 -4.33 0.26 -9.68
CA ASN A 179 -3.69 1.22 -10.59
C ASN A 179 -3.38 2.57 -9.91
N VAL A 180 -4.33 3.09 -9.12
CA VAL A 180 -4.14 4.35 -8.39
C VAL A 180 -3.02 4.20 -7.36
N GLY A 181 -3.02 3.10 -6.60
CA GLY A 181 -1.99 2.84 -5.60
C GLY A 181 -0.61 2.61 -6.24
N ALA A 182 -0.53 1.82 -7.31
CA ALA A 182 0.71 1.56 -8.04
C ALA A 182 1.32 2.86 -8.58
N LEU A 183 0.52 3.70 -9.25
CA LEU A 183 0.99 5.00 -9.73
C LEU A 183 1.43 5.92 -8.58
N ALA A 184 0.75 5.88 -7.43
CA ALA A 184 1.16 6.67 -6.27
C ALA A 184 2.54 6.26 -5.75
N LEU A 185 2.81 4.95 -5.66
CA LEU A 185 4.12 4.42 -5.27
C LEU A 185 5.20 4.79 -6.29
N ILE A 186 4.93 4.61 -7.59
CA ILE A 186 5.86 4.98 -8.67
C ILE A 186 6.21 6.48 -8.57
N VAL A 187 5.22 7.35 -8.33
CA VAL A 187 5.47 8.79 -8.15
C VAL A 187 6.31 9.06 -6.91
N GLN A 188 6.02 8.38 -5.81
CA GLN A 188 6.68 8.59 -4.52
C GLN A 188 8.14 8.16 -4.56
N GLN A 189 8.43 7.00 -5.15
CA GLN A 189 9.73 6.33 -5.05
C GLN A 189 10.52 6.31 -6.36
N GLY A 190 9.88 6.41 -7.52
CA GLY A 190 10.50 6.22 -8.82
C GLY A 190 11.60 7.21 -9.18
N GLY A 191 12.46 6.82 -10.11
CA GLY A 191 13.53 7.64 -10.66
C GLY A 191 13.29 8.02 -12.12
N ALA A 192 14.37 8.34 -12.82
CA ALA A 192 14.36 8.61 -14.26
C ALA A 192 13.89 7.38 -15.07
N ALA A 193 14.25 6.17 -14.65
CA ALA A 193 13.84 4.94 -15.30
C ALA A 193 12.31 4.75 -15.28
N GLU A 194 11.68 4.96 -14.11
CA GLU A 194 10.23 4.89 -13.98
C GLU A 194 9.53 5.99 -14.77
N LEU A 195 10.14 7.18 -14.92
CA LEU A 195 9.59 8.23 -15.75
C LEU A 195 9.52 7.80 -17.23
N VAL A 196 10.57 7.18 -17.74
CA VAL A 196 10.61 6.60 -19.09
C VAL A 196 9.58 5.48 -19.23
N ALA A 197 9.48 4.59 -18.25
CA ALA A 197 8.48 3.53 -18.25
C ALA A 197 7.03 4.07 -18.29
N LEU A 198 6.74 5.17 -17.58
CA LEU A 198 5.43 5.81 -17.64
C LEU A 198 5.14 6.45 -19.00
N ASP A 199 6.16 6.92 -19.73
CA ASP A 199 6.01 7.39 -21.10
C ASP A 199 5.60 6.27 -22.06
N GLU A 200 6.24 5.10 -21.95
CA GLU A 200 5.88 3.91 -22.73
C GLU A 200 4.44 3.45 -22.42
N VAL A 201 4.08 3.38 -21.13
CA VAL A 201 2.73 3.00 -20.72
C VAL A 201 1.71 4.01 -21.23
N LEU A 202 2.03 5.31 -21.16
CA LEU A 202 1.15 6.35 -21.69
C LEU A 202 0.94 6.17 -23.20
N ALA A 203 1.99 5.85 -23.96
CA ALA A 203 1.88 5.57 -25.39
C ALA A 203 0.98 4.37 -25.70
N ALA A 204 1.09 3.29 -24.90
CA ALA A 204 0.29 2.07 -25.06
C ALA A 204 -1.16 2.19 -24.56
N THR A 205 -1.47 3.16 -23.69
CA THR A 205 -2.78 3.27 -23.04
C THR A 205 -3.82 3.94 -23.95
N ARG A 206 -4.81 3.14 -24.38
CA ARG A 206 -5.96 3.61 -25.19
C ARG A 206 -7.13 4.13 -24.35
N ASP A 207 -7.33 3.61 -23.14
CA ASP A 207 -8.41 4.06 -22.26
C ASP A 207 -8.18 5.51 -21.79
N ALA A 208 -9.11 6.41 -22.08
CA ALA A 208 -8.95 7.83 -21.79
C ALA A 208 -8.89 8.13 -20.27
N GLY A 209 -9.58 7.32 -19.45
CA GLY A 209 -9.55 7.45 -17.99
C GLY A 209 -8.18 7.12 -17.42
N LEU A 210 -7.64 5.97 -17.80
CA LEU A 210 -6.33 5.49 -17.41
C LEU A 210 -5.22 6.38 -17.96
N ARG A 211 -5.33 6.80 -19.23
CA ARG A 211 -4.40 7.74 -19.86
C ARG A 211 -4.26 9.02 -19.01
N ARG A 212 -5.38 9.60 -18.55
CA ARG A 212 -5.36 10.77 -17.63
C ARG A 212 -4.66 10.48 -16.30
N LEU A 213 -4.84 9.30 -15.73
CA LEU A 213 -4.16 8.91 -14.48
C LEU A 213 -2.64 8.80 -14.69
N VAL A 214 -2.21 8.13 -15.76
CA VAL A 214 -0.79 7.97 -16.10
C VAL A 214 -0.16 9.34 -16.41
N THR A 215 -0.81 10.20 -17.20
CA THR A 215 -0.32 11.56 -17.47
C THR A 215 -0.09 12.36 -16.19
N ARG A 216 -1.04 12.32 -15.25
CA ARG A 216 -0.91 13.03 -13.95
C ARG A 216 0.22 12.47 -13.11
N ALA A 217 0.35 11.14 -13.04
CA ALA A 217 1.41 10.48 -12.30
C ALA A 217 2.79 10.86 -12.87
N ARG A 218 2.95 10.73 -14.19
CA ARG A 218 4.15 11.13 -14.91
C ARG A 218 4.55 12.58 -14.63
N ALA A 219 3.62 13.52 -14.75
CA ALA A 219 3.87 14.94 -14.49
C ALA A 219 4.33 15.20 -13.03
N ARG A 220 3.73 14.50 -12.06
CA ARG A 220 4.13 14.59 -10.65
C ARG A 220 5.53 14.02 -10.42
N LEU A 221 5.86 12.88 -11.01
CA LEU A 221 7.19 12.28 -10.93
C LEU A 221 8.25 13.22 -11.53
N ALA A 222 8.03 13.68 -12.77
CA ALA A 222 8.93 14.64 -13.43
C ALA A 222 9.12 15.91 -12.59
N GLY A 223 8.04 16.46 -12.03
CA GLY A 223 8.11 17.63 -11.14
C GLY A 223 8.89 17.35 -9.85
N ARG A 224 8.81 16.15 -9.28
CA ARG A 224 9.62 15.75 -8.12
C ARG A 224 11.10 15.65 -8.50
N LEU A 225 11.42 14.97 -9.60
CA LEU A 225 12.81 14.80 -10.06
C LEU A 225 13.48 16.16 -10.34
N LYS A 226 12.75 17.11 -10.95
CA LYS A 226 13.24 18.48 -11.14
C LYS A 226 13.58 19.19 -9.82
N ARG A 227 12.76 19.01 -8.79
CA ARG A 227 13.01 19.63 -7.47
C ARG A 227 14.17 19.00 -6.72
N VAL A 228 14.37 17.69 -6.86
CA VAL A 228 15.49 16.97 -6.22
C VAL A 228 16.81 17.27 -6.93
N SER A 229 16.77 17.61 -8.21
CA SER A 229 17.96 17.91 -9.03
C SER A 229 18.31 19.40 -9.10
N ALA A 230 17.55 20.28 -8.42
CA ALA A 230 17.85 21.71 -8.38
C ALA A 230 18.97 21.96 -7.35
N PRO A 231 20.04 22.69 -7.72
CA PRO A 231 21.17 22.98 -6.84
C PRO A 231 20.80 23.88 -5.65
#